data_AF-A0A814C4Q8-F1
#
_entry.id   AF-A0A814C4Q8-F1
#
_cell.length_a   1.000
_cell.length_b   1.000
_cell.length_c   1.000
_cell.angle_alpha   90.00
_cell.angle_beta   90.00
_cell.angle_gamma   90.00
#
_symmetry.space_group_name_H-M   'P 1'
#
loop_
_entity.id
_entity.type
_entity.pdbx_description
1 polymer ?
#
loop_
_entity_poly.entity_id
_entity_poly.type
_entity_poly.pdbx_seq_one_letter_code
_entity_poly.pdbx_strand_id
1 'polypeptide(L)'
;MNRFPTQVTYSTGVGSGPYPVTVGDVNQDGKLDIIVTNFKTGTVGVLLNAGNGTFLAQVAYPTGTTYDTWSVSLADINGDSKLDIIIGNTASNNIGVLLNTGNGTFAAKVTYSIGTNSYPCSVAVVDVNSDNKPDIIVANYNANNTVVLLNTGNGTFGAKVTYSVGDHPYSVAVVDVNADGKPDIIVANFASNNVGVLFNKGNATFGAQVTYSTGIGSGPNAVAVVDVNGDSKPDIIVANYNAFNVGVFLNTGNGTFVAQVAYSTGASSYPYYVSAGDVNGDSYTDIVVANYWADNVGVLLNMGNGTFAAQVTYSTGASSEPYSVSVADVNADGKLDIIVGNYNADNIGVFLSNCG
;
A
#
# COMPACT_ATOMS: atom_id res chain seq x y z
N MET A 1 -9.69 -19.01 -19.41
CA MET A 1 -8.31 -19.00 -19.93
C MET A 1 -7.42 -18.49 -18.81
N ASN A 2 -6.21 -19.03 -18.60
CA ASN A 2 -5.35 -18.58 -17.51
C ASN A 2 -4.80 -17.18 -17.86
N ARG A 3 -5.35 -16.14 -17.22
CA ARG A 3 -5.15 -14.73 -17.62
C ARG A 3 -3.74 -14.25 -17.32
N PHE A 4 -3.21 -14.68 -16.18
CA PHE A 4 -1.83 -14.48 -15.81
C PHE A 4 -1.06 -15.80 -15.99
N PRO A 5 0.05 -15.83 -16.72
CA PRO A 5 0.96 -16.96 -16.76
C PRO A 5 1.66 -17.11 -15.39
N THR A 6 2.55 -18.08 -15.27
CA THR A 6 3.42 -18.18 -14.09
C THR A 6 4.27 -16.92 -13.94
N GLN A 7 4.41 -16.42 -12.71
CA GLN A 7 5.25 -15.26 -12.42
C GLN A 7 6.71 -15.45 -12.86
N VAL A 8 7.33 -14.35 -13.28
CA VAL A 8 8.79 -14.22 -13.36
C VAL A 8 9.28 -13.66 -12.04
N THR A 9 10.35 -14.22 -11.48
CA THR A 9 10.84 -13.84 -10.15
C THR A 9 12.18 -13.09 -10.21
N TYR A 10 12.32 -12.04 -9.40
CA TYR A 10 13.53 -11.23 -9.24
C TYR A 10 13.99 -11.29 -7.79
N SER A 11 15.20 -11.80 -7.54
CA SER A 11 15.70 -11.92 -6.17
C SER A 11 15.92 -10.56 -5.52
N THR A 12 15.52 -10.43 -4.26
CA THR A 12 15.79 -9.25 -3.42
C THR A 12 16.96 -9.46 -2.44
N GLY A 13 17.68 -10.59 -2.60
CA GLY A 13 18.81 -11.00 -1.76
C GLY A 13 18.43 -12.06 -0.72
N VAL A 14 19.33 -12.99 -0.43
CA VAL A 14 19.05 -14.08 0.54
C VAL A 14 18.74 -13.52 1.93
N GLY A 15 17.62 -13.96 2.50
CA GLY A 15 17.14 -13.52 3.81
C GLY A 15 16.63 -12.08 3.82
N SER A 16 16.25 -11.50 2.69
CA SER A 16 15.74 -10.12 2.56
C SER A 16 14.37 -9.93 3.19
N GLY A 17 13.47 -10.91 3.05
CA GLY A 17 12.07 -10.79 3.45
C GLY A 17 11.37 -9.60 2.83
N PRO A 18 11.08 -9.59 1.52
CA PRO A 18 10.40 -8.48 0.87
C PRO A 18 9.00 -8.29 1.46
N TYR A 19 8.68 -7.04 1.78
CA TYR A 19 7.50 -6.60 2.50
C TYR A 19 6.61 -5.80 1.52
N PRO A 20 6.12 -4.58 1.76
CA PRO A 20 5.46 -3.79 0.71
C PRO A 20 6.33 -3.53 -0.51
N VAL A 21 5.72 -3.70 -1.68
CA VAL A 21 6.21 -3.24 -2.98
C VAL A 21 5.43 -2.00 -3.41
N THR A 22 6.11 -1.06 -4.02
CA THR A 22 5.51 0.07 -4.73
C THR A 22 6.19 0.24 -6.08
N VAL A 23 5.53 0.96 -6.97
CA VAL A 23 5.95 1.09 -8.37
C VAL A 23 5.97 2.57 -8.75
N GLY A 24 7.02 3.00 -9.45
CA GLY A 24 7.15 4.39 -9.89
C GLY A 24 8.39 4.58 -10.76
N ASP A 25 8.37 5.56 -11.65
CA ASP A 25 9.53 5.93 -12.47
C ASP A 25 10.52 6.75 -11.62
N VAL A 26 11.55 6.09 -11.07
CA VAL A 26 12.52 6.73 -10.18
C VAL A 26 13.79 7.18 -10.91
N ASN A 27 13.91 6.89 -12.20
CA ASN A 27 15.04 7.33 -13.02
C ASN A 27 14.63 8.29 -14.16
N GLN A 28 13.34 8.62 -14.24
CA GLN A 28 12.72 9.49 -15.25
C GLN A 28 12.90 8.99 -16.69
N ASP A 29 12.95 7.67 -16.90
CA ASP A 29 13.09 7.07 -18.23
C ASP A 29 11.75 6.68 -18.88
N GLY A 30 10.63 6.96 -18.20
CA GLY A 30 9.28 6.68 -18.64
C GLY A 30 8.82 5.25 -18.36
N LYS A 31 9.60 4.45 -17.64
CA LYS A 31 9.25 3.07 -17.27
C LYS A 31 9.05 2.98 -15.78
N LEU A 32 8.07 2.19 -15.40
CA LEU A 32 7.75 1.97 -14.00
C LEU A 32 8.74 1.00 -13.36
N ASP A 33 9.51 1.48 -12.39
CA ASP A 33 10.47 0.69 -11.61
C ASP A 33 9.81 0.07 -10.36
N ILE A 34 10.41 -0.99 -9.81
CA ILE A 34 9.93 -1.61 -8.57
C ILE A 34 10.79 -1.16 -7.38
N ILE A 35 10.13 -0.71 -6.33
CA ILE A 35 10.72 -0.34 -5.06
C ILE A 35 10.14 -1.27 -4.00
N VAL A 36 11.01 -1.91 -3.22
CA VAL A 36 10.62 -2.94 -2.24
C VAL A 36 11.32 -2.73 -0.91
N THR A 37 10.62 -2.85 0.20
CA THR A 37 11.27 -2.95 1.51
C THR A 37 11.71 -4.38 1.79
N ASN A 38 12.95 -4.54 2.24
CA ASN A 38 13.49 -5.82 2.69
C ASN A 38 13.54 -5.81 4.21
N PHE A 39 12.44 -6.25 4.82
CA PHE A 39 12.20 -6.12 6.26
C PHE A 39 13.32 -6.77 7.09
N LYS A 40 13.72 -7.99 6.74
CA LYS A 40 14.70 -8.77 7.50
C LYS A 40 16.09 -8.13 7.46
N THR A 41 16.49 -7.56 6.31
CA THR A 41 17.82 -6.93 6.13
C THR A 41 17.86 -5.45 6.48
N GLY A 42 16.72 -4.79 6.65
CA GLY A 42 16.67 -3.35 6.97
C GLY A 42 17.10 -2.47 5.80
N THR A 43 16.74 -2.86 4.58
CA THR A 43 17.06 -2.11 3.36
C THR A 43 15.81 -1.81 2.54
N VAL A 44 15.91 -0.84 1.64
CA VAL A 44 14.99 -0.69 0.51
C VAL A 44 15.73 -1.06 -0.77
N GLY A 45 15.12 -1.93 -1.57
CA GLY A 45 15.59 -2.36 -2.87
C GLY A 45 14.97 -1.53 -3.99
N VAL A 46 15.78 -1.19 -4.99
CA VAL A 46 15.36 -0.52 -6.23
C VAL A 46 15.70 -1.44 -7.39
N LEU A 47 14.69 -1.85 -8.16
CA LEU A 47 14.81 -2.69 -9.33
C LEU A 47 14.36 -1.87 -10.54
N LEU A 48 15.34 -1.39 -11.32
CA LEU A 48 15.06 -0.58 -12.51
C LEU A 48 14.50 -1.43 -13.65
N ASN A 49 13.50 -0.92 -14.34
CA ASN A 49 12.80 -1.61 -15.41
C ASN A 49 13.50 -1.43 -16.76
N ALA A 50 13.75 -2.53 -17.47
CA ALA A 50 14.32 -2.51 -18.81
C ALA A 50 13.30 -2.04 -19.87
N GLY A 51 12.00 -2.10 -19.58
CA GLY A 51 10.90 -1.57 -20.40
C GLY A 51 10.08 -2.62 -21.12
N ASN A 52 10.25 -3.90 -20.79
CA ASN A 52 9.53 -5.02 -21.37
C ASN A 52 9.02 -5.99 -20.29
N GLY A 53 8.78 -5.46 -19.07
CA GLY A 53 8.43 -6.27 -17.90
C GLY A 53 9.61 -7.04 -17.31
N THR A 54 10.85 -6.73 -17.71
CA THR A 54 12.06 -7.28 -17.09
C THR A 54 12.82 -6.23 -16.29
N PHE A 55 13.41 -6.65 -15.18
CA PHE A 55 14.07 -5.75 -14.23
C PHE A 55 15.54 -6.08 -14.05
N LEU A 56 16.35 -5.04 -13.83
CA LEU A 56 17.75 -5.17 -13.46
C LEU A 56 17.88 -5.74 -12.05
N ALA A 57 19.10 -6.19 -11.72
CA ALA A 57 19.42 -6.60 -10.36
C ALA A 57 19.18 -5.46 -9.37
N GLN A 58 18.63 -5.80 -8.22
CA GLN A 58 18.31 -4.84 -7.17
C GLN A 58 19.56 -4.08 -6.70
N VAL A 59 19.42 -2.76 -6.57
CA VAL A 59 20.31 -1.92 -5.77
C VAL A 59 19.67 -1.71 -4.39
N ALA A 60 20.36 -2.11 -3.32
CA ALA A 60 19.85 -2.01 -1.96
C ALA A 60 20.43 -0.79 -1.22
N TYR A 61 19.57 0.00 -0.58
CA TYR A 61 19.93 1.14 0.25
C TYR A 61 19.64 0.84 1.72
N PRO A 62 20.59 1.03 2.65
CA PRO A 62 20.35 0.84 4.08
C PRO A 62 19.31 1.83 4.62
N THR A 63 18.27 1.31 5.27
CA THR A 63 17.14 2.12 5.75
C THR A 63 16.84 1.93 7.24
N GLY A 64 17.35 0.89 7.87
CA GLY A 64 17.11 0.61 9.29
C GLY A 64 18.06 -0.46 9.82
N THR A 65 17.69 -1.06 10.95
CA THR A 65 18.31 -2.30 11.43
C THR A 65 17.65 -3.52 10.81
N THR A 66 18.16 -4.72 11.09
CA THR A 66 17.45 -5.96 10.77
C THR A 66 16.04 -5.95 11.39
N TYR A 67 15.04 -6.46 10.65
CA TYR A 67 13.63 -6.51 11.08
C TYR A 67 13.01 -5.13 11.37
N ASP A 68 13.21 -4.16 10.48
CA ASP A 68 12.83 -2.76 10.72
C ASP A 68 11.98 -2.14 9.61
N THR A 69 12.40 -2.25 8.34
CA THR A 69 11.77 -1.52 7.23
C THR A 69 10.46 -2.17 6.78
N TRP A 70 9.32 -1.60 7.21
CA TRP A 70 8.00 -2.24 7.13
C TRP A 70 7.11 -1.71 6.01
N SER A 71 7.23 -0.43 5.65
CA SER A 71 6.40 0.21 4.62
C SER A 71 7.22 1.15 3.75
N VAL A 72 6.76 1.36 2.52
CA VAL A 72 7.35 2.28 1.56
C VAL A 72 6.27 3.04 0.79
N SER A 73 6.54 4.32 0.53
CA SER A 73 5.77 5.20 -0.35
C SER A 73 6.73 6.02 -1.22
N LEU A 74 6.24 6.48 -2.37
CA LEU A 74 6.97 7.35 -3.28
C LEU A 74 6.27 8.70 -3.41
N ALA A 75 7.04 9.78 -3.35
CA ALA A 75 6.54 11.13 -3.63
C ALA A 75 7.71 12.10 -3.87
N ASP A 76 7.47 13.18 -4.61
CA ASP A 76 8.38 14.32 -4.66
C ASP A 76 8.23 15.16 -3.39
N ILE A 77 9.10 14.93 -2.40
CA ILE A 77 9.01 15.57 -1.08
C ILE A 77 9.79 16.90 -1.04
N ASN A 78 10.69 17.14 -1.99
CA ASN A 78 11.53 18.34 -2.02
C ASN A 78 11.21 19.31 -3.18
N GLY A 79 10.25 18.97 -4.04
CA GLY A 79 9.78 19.80 -5.15
C GLY A 79 10.70 19.77 -6.37
N ASP A 80 11.57 18.77 -6.52
CA ASP A 80 12.51 18.66 -7.63
C ASP A 80 12.03 17.77 -8.80
N SER A 81 10.76 17.36 -8.75
CA SER A 81 10.05 16.51 -9.72
C SER A 81 10.59 15.08 -9.82
N LYS A 82 11.31 14.59 -8.80
CA LYS A 82 11.74 13.20 -8.72
C LYS A 82 11.02 12.49 -7.58
N LEU A 83 10.65 11.24 -7.81
CA LEU A 83 10.06 10.43 -6.75
C LEU A 83 11.14 10.06 -5.73
N ASP A 84 11.00 10.56 -4.50
CA ASP A 84 11.78 10.19 -3.33
C ASP A 84 11.20 8.94 -2.67
N ILE A 85 12.00 8.24 -1.87
CA ILE A 85 11.56 7.07 -1.10
C ILE A 85 11.28 7.49 0.35
N ILE A 86 10.08 7.17 0.82
CA ILE A 86 9.65 7.39 2.21
C ILE A 86 9.38 6.01 2.82
N ILE A 87 10.03 5.70 3.95
CA ILE A 87 9.95 4.37 4.60
C ILE A 87 9.56 4.45 6.07
N GLY A 88 8.67 3.56 6.50
CA GLY A 88 8.36 3.35 7.92
C GLY A 88 9.30 2.31 8.54
N ASN A 89 10.07 2.72 9.55
CA ASN A 89 10.96 1.83 10.32
C ASN A 89 10.31 1.46 11.65
N THR A 90 9.76 0.26 11.67
CA THR A 90 8.94 -0.28 12.73
C THR A 90 9.71 -0.43 14.06
N ALA A 91 10.89 -1.07 14.03
CA ALA A 91 11.68 -1.31 15.24
C ALA A 91 12.36 -0.02 15.72
N SER A 92 12.77 0.85 14.79
CA SER A 92 13.44 2.10 15.10
C SER A 92 12.48 3.27 15.42
N ASN A 93 11.17 3.07 15.33
CA ASN A 93 10.12 4.05 15.67
C ASN A 93 10.27 5.40 14.93
N ASN A 94 10.61 5.34 13.64
CA ASN A 94 10.88 6.52 12.83
C ASN A 94 10.44 6.33 11.38
N ILE A 95 10.43 7.44 10.64
CA ILE A 95 10.32 7.47 9.18
C ILE A 95 11.69 7.78 8.61
N GLY A 96 12.07 7.11 7.53
CA GLY A 96 13.22 7.45 6.70
C GLY A 96 12.78 8.15 5.42
N VAL A 97 13.56 9.13 4.97
CA VAL A 97 13.41 9.78 3.67
C VAL A 97 14.72 9.67 2.93
N LEU A 98 14.69 9.13 1.72
CA LEU A 98 15.83 9.00 0.82
C LEU A 98 15.51 9.84 -0.41
N LEU A 99 16.21 10.97 -0.55
CA LEU A 99 16.00 11.88 -1.67
C LEU A 99 16.61 11.30 -2.94
N ASN A 100 15.88 11.38 -4.05
CA ASN A 100 16.30 10.89 -5.34
C ASN A 100 17.27 11.88 -6.00
N THR A 101 18.36 11.36 -6.57
CA THR A 101 19.37 12.18 -7.24
C THR A 101 19.16 12.32 -8.75
N GLY A 102 18.19 11.58 -9.33
CA GLY A 102 17.69 11.78 -10.71
C GLY A 102 18.09 10.71 -11.73
N ASN A 103 18.58 9.56 -11.29
CA ASN A 103 18.98 8.46 -12.17
C ASN A 103 18.69 7.08 -11.54
N GLY A 104 17.65 7.01 -10.70
CA GLY A 104 17.35 5.81 -9.92
C GLY A 104 18.30 5.58 -8.74
N THR A 105 19.11 6.58 -8.37
CA THR A 105 19.98 6.52 -7.19
C THR A 105 19.59 7.54 -6.13
N PHE A 106 19.77 7.16 -4.87
CA PHE A 106 19.24 7.89 -3.73
C PHE A 106 20.34 8.35 -2.77
N ALA A 107 20.14 9.53 -2.18
CA ALA A 107 20.97 10.07 -1.12
C ALA A 107 20.85 9.25 0.17
N ALA A 108 21.75 9.51 1.11
CA ALA A 108 21.68 8.89 2.43
C ALA A 108 20.36 9.23 3.14
N LYS A 109 19.77 8.23 3.80
CA LYS A 109 18.52 8.37 4.55
C LYS A 109 18.60 9.47 5.61
N VAL A 110 17.65 10.40 5.58
CA VAL A 110 17.32 11.30 6.69
C VAL A 110 16.20 10.69 7.52
N THR A 111 16.26 10.81 8.84
CA THR A 111 15.34 10.13 9.77
C THR A 111 14.52 11.11 10.61
N TYR A 112 13.22 10.84 10.75
CA TYR A 112 12.28 11.63 11.54
C TYR A 112 11.62 10.73 12.60
N SER A 113 11.83 11.03 13.89
CA SER A 113 11.19 10.27 14.96
C SER A 113 9.69 10.57 15.03
N ILE A 114 8.89 9.51 15.15
CA ILE A 114 7.43 9.60 15.27
C ILE A 114 6.92 9.15 16.63
N GLY A 115 7.81 8.84 17.57
CA GLY A 115 7.47 8.52 18.96
C GLY A 115 8.34 7.41 19.52
N THR A 116 8.03 7.02 20.75
CA THR A 116 8.60 5.84 21.41
C THR A 116 7.58 4.72 21.37
N ASN A 117 8.01 3.50 21.04
CA ASN A 117 7.12 2.33 20.91
C ASN A 117 5.93 2.62 19.97
N SER A 118 6.17 3.32 18.87
CA SER A 118 5.14 3.68 17.89
C SER A 118 4.87 2.55 16.91
N TYR A 119 5.90 1.79 16.51
CA TYR A 119 5.79 0.66 15.58
C TYR A 119 5.05 1.06 14.28
N PRO A 120 5.63 1.94 13.44
CA PRO A 120 4.98 2.39 12.20
C PRO A 120 4.81 1.28 11.17
N CYS A 121 3.57 0.90 10.90
CA CYS A 121 3.22 -0.16 9.95
C CYS A 121 2.85 0.35 8.56
N SER A 122 2.43 1.61 8.42
CA SER A 122 2.02 2.15 7.12
C SER A 122 2.32 3.63 7.02
N VAL A 123 2.78 4.05 5.85
CA VAL A 123 3.08 5.45 5.52
C VAL A 123 2.33 5.81 4.24
N ALA A 124 1.50 6.84 4.30
CA ALA A 124 0.87 7.47 3.14
C ALA A 124 1.45 8.88 2.94
N VAL A 125 1.48 9.34 1.69
CA VAL A 125 2.05 10.64 1.32
C VAL A 125 1.07 11.39 0.44
N VAL A 126 0.61 12.56 0.90
CA VAL A 126 -0.38 13.39 0.19
C VAL A 126 -0.38 14.80 0.79
N ASP A 127 -0.70 15.81 -0.01
CA ASP A 127 -0.92 17.17 0.50
C ASP A 127 -2.27 17.24 1.24
N VAL A 128 -2.25 17.38 2.57
CA VAL A 128 -3.46 17.44 3.41
C VAL A 128 -3.83 18.85 3.86
N ASN A 129 -3.03 19.86 3.49
CA ASN A 129 -3.26 21.26 3.84
C ASN A 129 -3.45 22.18 2.62
N SER A 130 -3.37 21.64 1.40
CA SER A 130 -3.52 22.32 0.12
C SER A 130 -2.42 23.35 -0.17
N ASP A 131 -1.19 23.12 0.30
CA ASP A 131 -0.03 23.97 0.02
C ASP A 131 0.89 23.49 -1.13
N ASN A 132 0.46 22.43 -1.83
CA ASN A 132 1.17 21.70 -2.89
C ASN A 132 2.48 21.04 -2.45
N LYS A 133 2.61 20.68 -1.18
CA LYS A 133 3.74 19.90 -0.68
C LYS A 133 3.20 18.61 -0.08
N PRO A 134 3.61 17.43 -0.59
CA PRO A 134 3.11 16.20 -0.02
C PRO A 134 3.55 16.03 1.44
N ASP A 135 2.59 15.81 2.32
CA ASP A 135 2.78 15.58 3.75
C ASP A 135 2.85 14.08 4.04
N ILE A 136 3.39 13.70 5.20
CA ILE A 136 3.51 12.30 5.62
C ILE A 136 2.46 11.96 6.67
N ILE A 137 1.70 10.88 6.44
CA ILE A 137 0.72 10.32 7.36
C ILE A 137 1.15 8.90 7.73
N VAL A 138 1.15 8.57 9.03
CA VAL A 138 1.70 7.30 9.52
C VAL A 138 0.79 6.63 10.52
N ALA A 139 0.45 5.35 10.28
CA ALA A 139 -0.25 4.50 11.25
C ALA A 139 0.76 3.86 12.22
N ASN A 140 0.58 4.11 13.52
CA ASN A 140 1.45 3.63 14.58
C ASN A 140 0.78 2.50 15.37
N TYR A 141 1.14 1.27 15.05
CA TYR A 141 0.48 0.06 15.53
C TYR A 141 0.47 -0.04 17.06
N ASN A 142 1.61 0.14 17.73
CA ASN A 142 1.67 -0.01 19.19
C ASN A 142 1.14 1.22 19.96
N ALA A 143 1.07 2.37 19.31
CA ALA A 143 0.68 3.63 19.97
C ALA A 143 -0.79 4.03 19.72
N ASN A 144 -1.56 3.19 19.02
CA ASN A 144 -3.00 3.38 18.73
C ASN A 144 -3.32 4.79 18.21
N ASN A 145 -2.47 5.30 17.32
CA ASN A 145 -2.63 6.62 16.73
C ASN A 145 -2.19 6.65 15.27
N THR A 146 -2.61 7.71 14.59
CA THR A 146 -2.00 8.17 13.34
C THR A 146 -1.29 9.49 13.61
N VAL A 147 -0.13 9.71 12.99
CA VAL A 147 0.58 10.98 13.03
C VAL A 147 0.64 11.63 11.66
N VAL A 148 0.60 12.96 11.63
CA VAL A 148 0.73 13.79 10.44
C VAL A 148 1.99 14.65 10.60
N LEU A 149 2.87 14.63 9.59
CA LEU A 149 4.06 15.48 9.51
C LEU A 149 3.92 16.39 8.29
N LEU A 150 3.76 17.69 8.55
CA LEU A 150 3.63 18.67 7.47
C LEU A 150 4.98 18.96 6.83
N ASN A 151 5.02 18.90 5.51
CA ASN A 151 6.22 19.15 4.73
C ASN A 151 6.46 20.66 4.59
N THR A 152 7.71 21.07 4.78
CA THR A 152 8.11 22.48 4.63
C THR A 152 8.48 22.82 3.17
N GLY A 153 8.66 21.81 2.32
CA GLY A 153 8.86 21.93 0.86
C GLY A 153 10.30 21.78 0.40
N ASN A 154 11.18 21.26 1.25
CA ASN A 154 12.61 21.11 0.95
C ASN A 154 13.19 19.77 1.41
N GLY A 155 12.34 18.75 1.60
CA GLY A 155 12.79 17.50 2.22
C GLY A 155 12.60 17.44 3.74
N THR A 156 12.18 18.51 4.40
CA THR A 156 12.08 18.57 5.88
C THR A 156 10.65 18.80 6.37
N PHE A 157 10.37 18.31 7.58
CA PHE A 157 9.02 18.29 8.14
C PHE A 157 8.93 19.09 9.45
N GLY A 158 7.76 19.68 9.67
CA GLY A 158 7.41 20.35 10.92
C GLY A 158 7.20 19.37 12.08
N ALA A 159 6.74 19.91 13.21
CA ALA A 159 6.37 19.08 14.35
C ALA A 159 5.20 18.16 13.98
N LYS A 160 5.30 16.89 14.39
CA LYS A 160 4.21 15.92 14.17
C LYS A 160 2.96 16.32 14.96
N VAL A 161 1.80 16.12 14.36
CA VAL A 161 0.49 16.17 15.04
C VAL A 161 -0.01 14.74 15.18
N THR A 162 -0.59 14.42 16.34
CA THR A 162 -1.03 13.05 16.68
C THR A 162 -2.55 13.00 16.83
N TYR A 163 -3.17 11.99 16.22
CA TYR A 163 -4.60 11.71 16.28
C TYR A 163 -4.83 10.30 16.79
N SER A 164 -5.55 10.16 17.91
CA SER A 164 -5.96 8.85 18.42
C SER A 164 -6.90 8.16 17.42
N VAL A 165 -6.67 6.87 17.22
CA VAL A 165 -7.51 5.99 16.39
C VAL A 165 -7.82 4.71 17.17
N GLY A 166 -8.43 3.72 16.52
CA GLY A 166 -8.64 2.40 17.10
C GLY A 166 -7.34 1.68 17.46
N ASP A 167 -7.48 0.52 18.09
CA ASP A 167 -6.37 -0.28 18.59
C ASP A 167 -5.64 -0.98 17.45
N HIS A 168 -4.31 -0.92 17.51
CA HIS A 168 -3.41 -1.56 16.55
C HIS A 168 -3.67 -1.15 15.09
N PRO A 169 -3.58 0.14 14.76
CA PRO A 169 -3.75 0.61 13.39
C PRO A 169 -2.62 0.08 12.51
N TYR A 170 -2.99 -0.65 11.47
CA TYR A 170 -2.02 -1.39 10.65
C TYR A 170 -1.78 -0.70 9.30
N SER A 171 -2.84 -0.21 8.66
CA SER A 171 -2.78 0.42 7.33
C SER A 171 -3.43 1.80 7.35
N VAL A 172 -2.89 2.72 6.57
CA VAL A 172 -3.48 4.05 6.33
C VAL A 172 -3.57 4.34 4.84
N ALA A 173 -4.71 4.89 4.42
CA ALA A 173 -4.92 5.48 3.11
C ALA A 173 -5.46 6.91 3.30
N VAL A 174 -5.27 7.77 2.30
CA VAL A 174 -5.69 9.17 2.38
C VAL A 174 -6.34 9.60 1.07
N VAL A 175 -7.61 10.00 1.12
CA VAL A 175 -8.40 10.44 -0.03
C VAL A 175 -9.63 11.20 0.46
N ASP A 176 -10.13 12.13 -0.34
CA ASP A 176 -11.39 12.83 -0.06
C ASP A 176 -12.56 11.86 -0.26
N VAL A 177 -13.19 11.42 0.84
CA VAL A 177 -14.33 10.49 0.78
C VAL A 177 -15.67 11.22 0.92
N ASN A 178 -15.67 12.51 1.23
CA ASN A 178 -16.89 13.30 1.45
C ASN A 178 -17.12 14.39 0.39
N ALA A 179 -16.23 14.47 -0.61
CA ALA A 179 -16.25 15.40 -1.72
C ALA A 179 -16.18 16.89 -1.30
N ASP A 180 -15.50 17.21 -0.19
CA ASP A 180 -15.28 18.58 0.26
C ASP A 180 -13.95 19.21 -0.24
N GLY A 181 -13.20 18.46 -1.05
CA GLY A 181 -11.93 18.87 -1.64
C GLY A 181 -10.73 18.70 -0.72
N LYS A 182 -10.88 18.04 0.45
CA LYS A 182 -9.80 17.83 1.41
C LYS A 182 -9.59 16.34 1.64
N PRO A 183 -8.36 15.83 1.47
CA PRO A 183 -8.11 14.42 1.72
C PRO A 183 -8.35 14.04 3.18
N ASP A 184 -9.17 13.01 3.40
CA ASP A 184 -9.48 12.42 4.69
C ASP A 184 -8.56 11.23 4.99
N ILE A 185 -8.33 10.92 6.27
CA ILE A 185 -7.49 9.78 6.68
C ILE A 185 -8.37 8.55 6.95
N ILE A 186 -8.06 7.41 6.33
CA ILE A 186 -8.74 6.13 6.51
C ILE A 186 -7.75 5.14 7.12
N VAL A 187 -8.12 4.52 8.24
CA VAL A 187 -7.24 3.65 9.03
C VAL A 187 -7.88 2.28 9.26
N ALA A 188 -7.16 1.21 8.94
CA ALA A 188 -7.52 -0.15 9.33
C ALA A 188 -7.03 -0.44 10.75
N ASN A 189 -7.95 -0.59 11.71
CA ASN A 189 -7.64 -0.82 13.12
C ASN A 189 -7.74 -2.31 13.43
N PHE A 190 -6.60 -3.02 13.37
CA PHE A 190 -6.53 -4.47 13.38
C PHE A 190 -7.22 -5.08 14.62
N ALA A 191 -6.89 -4.60 15.82
CA ALA A 191 -7.43 -5.16 17.05
C ALA A 191 -8.86 -4.68 17.35
N SER A 192 -9.23 -3.49 16.88
CA SER A 192 -10.60 -2.98 17.04
C SER A 192 -11.60 -3.54 16.03
N ASN A 193 -11.15 -4.31 15.02
CA ASN A 193 -12.01 -4.94 14.01
C ASN A 193 -12.92 -3.93 13.29
N ASN A 194 -12.33 -2.80 12.89
CA ASN A 194 -13.01 -1.76 12.13
C ASN A 194 -12.04 -1.00 11.23
N VAL A 195 -12.60 -0.32 10.25
CA VAL A 195 -11.96 0.83 9.60
C VAL A 195 -12.47 2.09 10.26
N GLY A 196 -11.63 3.11 10.42
CA GLY A 196 -12.13 4.41 10.82
C GLY A 196 -11.60 5.55 9.96
N VAL A 197 -12.46 6.56 9.81
CA VAL A 197 -12.27 7.73 8.95
C VAL A 197 -12.13 8.96 9.83
N LEU A 198 -11.06 9.72 9.64
CA LEU A 198 -10.84 11.01 10.27
C LEU A 198 -11.02 12.08 9.21
N PHE A 199 -12.10 12.85 9.34
CA PHE A 199 -12.42 13.89 8.37
C PHE A 199 -11.52 15.11 8.51
N ASN A 200 -10.94 15.56 7.40
CA ASN A 200 -10.13 16.75 7.35
C ASN A 200 -11.02 18.00 7.46
N LYS A 201 -10.79 18.81 8.50
CA LYS A 201 -11.53 20.06 8.74
C LYS A 201 -10.89 21.26 8.04
N GLY A 202 -9.76 21.05 7.35
CA GLY A 202 -8.95 22.07 6.69
C GLY A 202 -7.63 22.31 7.42
N ASN A 203 -6.63 22.81 6.70
CA ASN A 203 -5.29 23.07 7.20
C ASN A 203 -4.69 21.89 7.99
N ALA A 204 -4.86 20.67 7.45
CA ALA A 204 -4.42 19.42 8.06
C ALA A 204 -4.92 19.16 9.50
N THR A 205 -6.07 19.72 9.87
CA THR A 205 -6.70 19.46 11.18
C THR A 205 -7.80 18.42 11.02
N PHE A 206 -7.65 17.26 11.66
CA PHE A 206 -8.60 16.16 11.54
C PHE A 206 -9.57 16.06 12.73
N GLY A 207 -10.82 15.69 12.43
CA GLY A 207 -11.84 15.42 13.44
C GLY A 207 -11.64 14.08 14.16
N ALA A 208 -12.51 13.81 15.13
CA ALA A 208 -12.57 12.50 15.77
C ALA A 208 -12.92 11.40 14.74
N GLN A 209 -12.39 10.20 14.97
CA GLN A 209 -12.60 9.06 14.09
C GLN A 209 -14.07 8.59 14.09
N VAL A 210 -14.63 8.40 12.89
CA VAL A 210 -15.89 7.67 12.67
C VAL A 210 -15.55 6.25 12.25
N THR A 211 -16.17 5.23 12.85
CA THR A 211 -15.77 3.83 12.63
C THR A 211 -16.85 3.00 11.93
N TYR A 212 -16.38 2.04 11.13
CA TYR A 212 -17.18 1.09 10.35
C TYR A 212 -16.69 -0.33 10.64
N SER A 213 -17.55 -1.17 11.20
CA SER A 213 -17.16 -2.52 11.62
C SER A 213 -16.82 -3.41 10.43
N THR A 214 -15.69 -4.13 10.54
CA THR A 214 -15.28 -5.17 9.61
C THR A 214 -15.69 -6.58 10.09
N GLY A 215 -16.50 -6.66 11.15
CA GLY A 215 -16.94 -7.92 11.78
C GLY A 215 -16.04 -8.37 12.92
N ILE A 216 -16.60 -9.04 13.93
CA ILE A 216 -15.87 -9.47 15.14
C ILE A 216 -14.74 -10.42 14.76
N GLY A 217 -13.52 -10.14 15.22
CA GLY A 217 -12.34 -10.96 14.95
C GLY A 217 -11.85 -10.92 13.51
N SER A 218 -12.23 -9.90 12.73
CA SER A 218 -11.83 -9.76 11.33
C SER A 218 -10.35 -9.41 11.13
N GLY A 219 -9.73 -8.67 12.04
CA GLY A 219 -8.33 -8.24 11.91
C GLY A 219 -8.04 -7.51 10.59
N PRO A 220 -8.62 -6.33 10.33
CA PRO A 220 -8.37 -5.59 9.11
C PRO A 220 -6.89 -5.17 9.04
N ASN A 221 -6.18 -5.64 8.02
CA ASN A 221 -4.73 -5.53 7.91
C ASN A 221 -4.30 -4.50 6.84
N ALA A 222 -4.98 -4.46 5.70
CA ALA A 222 -4.71 -3.49 4.63
C ALA A 222 -6.00 -2.78 4.21
N VAL A 223 -5.86 -1.52 3.80
CA VAL A 223 -6.94 -0.72 3.21
C VAL A 223 -6.50 -0.13 1.87
N ALA A 224 -7.36 -0.26 0.86
CA ALA A 224 -7.27 0.46 -0.40
C ALA A 224 -8.56 1.28 -0.59
N VAL A 225 -8.49 2.41 -1.30
CA VAL A 225 -9.64 3.28 -1.50
C VAL A 225 -9.71 3.69 -2.97
N VAL A 226 -10.82 3.35 -3.63
CA VAL A 226 -11.04 3.56 -5.07
C VAL A 226 -12.53 3.43 -5.37
N ASP A 227 -13.04 4.08 -6.40
CA ASP A 227 -14.40 3.85 -6.89
C ASP A 227 -14.49 2.47 -7.55
N VAL A 228 -15.28 1.57 -6.97
CA VAL A 228 -15.52 0.22 -7.51
C VAL A 228 -16.89 0.07 -8.15
N ASN A 229 -17.74 1.10 -8.10
CA ASN A 229 -19.11 1.00 -8.60
C ASN A 229 -19.43 2.01 -9.72
N GLY A 230 -18.48 2.90 -10.05
CA GLY A 230 -18.56 3.85 -11.15
C GLY A 230 -19.35 5.12 -10.82
N ASP A 231 -19.64 5.40 -9.54
CA ASP A 231 -20.40 6.58 -9.13
C ASP A 231 -19.52 7.79 -8.73
N SER A 232 -18.22 7.70 -9.02
CA SER A 232 -17.21 8.73 -8.75
C SER A 232 -17.00 9.04 -7.27
N LYS A 233 -17.36 8.12 -6.38
CA LYS A 233 -17.09 8.23 -4.94
C LYS A 233 -16.10 7.13 -4.55
N PRO A 234 -14.99 7.47 -3.89
CA PRO A 234 -14.06 6.45 -3.44
C PRO A 234 -14.70 5.52 -2.41
N ASP A 235 -14.68 4.21 -2.69
CA ASP A 235 -15.15 3.13 -1.83
C ASP A 235 -13.96 2.54 -1.05
N ILE A 236 -14.21 1.89 0.09
CA ILE A 236 -13.15 1.30 0.92
C ILE A 236 -13.11 -0.21 0.71
N ILE A 237 -11.92 -0.73 0.38
CA ILE A 237 -11.61 -2.16 0.26
C ILE A 237 -10.68 -2.55 1.41
N VAL A 238 -10.99 -3.64 2.11
CA VAL A 238 -10.27 -4.06 3.33
C VAL A 238 -9.87 -5.52 3.26
N ALA A 239 -8.59 -5.81 3.47
CA ALA A 239 -8.12 -7.18 3.70
C ALA A 239 -8.37 -7.57 5.17
N ASN A 240 -9.36 -8.45 5.41
CA ASN A 240 -9.68 -8.94 6.76
C ASN A 240 -8.88 -10.21 7.04
N TYR A 241 -7.65 -10.03 7.53
CA TYR A 241 -6.63 -11.07 7.66
C TYR A 241 -7.13 -12.29 8.46
N ASN A 242 -7.79 -12.08 9.60
CA ASN A 242 -8.26 -13.18 10.45
C ASN A 242 -9.59 -13.78 10.00
N ALA A 243 -10.36 -13.08 9.15
CA ALA A 243 -11.65 -13.57 8.65
C ALA A 243 -11.61 -14.13 7.22
N PHE A 244 -10.41 -14.20 6.60
CA PHE A 244 -10.18 -14.83 5.29
C PHE A 244 -11.08 -14.29 4.18
N ASN A 245 -11.28 -12.97 4.19
CA ASN A 245 -12.09 -12.29 3.20
C ASN A 245 -11.58 -10.88 2.91
N VAL A 246 -12.06 -10.33 1.80
CA VAL A 246 -12.00 -8.90 1.52
C VAL A 246 -13.36 -8.29 1.78
N GLY A 247 -13.41 -7.23 2.57
CA GLY A 247 -14.60 -6.41 2.79
C GLY A 247 -14.64 -5.21 1.85
N VAL A 248 -15.80 -4.90 1.30
CA VAL A 248 -16.04 -3.72 0.45
C VAL A 248 -17.14 -2.86 1.06
N PHE A 249 -16.80 -1.62 1.42
CA PHE A 249 -17.72 -0.60 1.92
C PHE A 249 -18.01 0.40 0.81
N LEU A 250 -19.24 0.45 0.33
CA LEU A 250 -19.65 1.43 -0.68
C LEU A 250 -19.95 2.78 -0.03
N ASN A 251 -19.43 3.85 -0.63
CA ASN A 251 -19.57 5.21 -0.16
C ASN A 251 -20.90 5.81 -0.63
N THR A 252 -21.63 6.46 0.28
CA THR A 252 -22.90 7.12 -0.04
C THR A 252 -22.72 8.54 -0.58
N GLY A 253 -21.50 9.08 -0.56
CA GLY A 253 -21.12 10.36 -1.21
C GLY A 253 -20.96 11.55 -0.27
N ASN A 254 -21.00 11.30 1.04
CA ASN A 254 -20.78 12.30 2.08
C ASN A 254 -19.81 11.77 3.14
N GLY A 255 -18.97 10.80 2.77
CA GLY A 255 -18.05 10.11 3.67
C GLY A 255 -18.73 9.10 4.60
N THR A 256 -20.02 8.79 4.39
CA THR A 256 -20.65 7.65 5.07
C THR A 256 -20.67 6.42 4.18
N PHE A 257 -20.54 5.25 4.80
CA PHE A 257 -20.43 3.98 4.08
C PHE A 257 -21.54 3.03 4.51
N VAL A 258 -22.06 2.26 3.55
CA VAL A 258 -22.93 1.12 3.86
C VAL A 258 -22.13 0.00 4.52
N ALA A 259 -22.80 -0.91 5.23
CA ALA A 259 -22.14 -2.07 5.81
C ALA A 259 -21.41 -2.88 4.73
N GLN A 260 -20.22 -3.39 5.06
CA GLN A 260 -19.41 -4.10 4.08
C GLN A 260 -20.12 -5.34 3.52
N VAL A 261 -19.87 -5.59 2.23
CA VAL A 261 -20.04 -6.92 1.64
C VAL A 261 -18.70 -7.63 1.70
N ALA A 262 -18.68 -8.85 2.23
CA ALA A 262 -17.47 -9.64 2.40
C ALA A 262 -17.37 -10.75 1.33
N TYR A 263 -16.21 -10.85 0.70
CA TYR A 263 -15.88 -11.84 -0.33
C TYR A 263 -14.78 -12.77 0.17
N SER A 264 -15.05 -14.07 0.27
CA SER A 264 -14.07 -15.03 0.76
C SER A 264 -12.84 -15.09 -0.15
N THR A 265 -11.66 -15.17 0.47
CA THR A 265 -10.39 -15.41 -0.23
C THR A 265 -9.87 -16.85 -0.07
N GLY A 266 -10.76 -17.77 0.36
CA GLY A 266 -10.44 -19.17 0.64
C GLY A 266 -10.12 -19.45 2.11
N ALA A 267 -10.32 -20.68 2.55
CA ALA A 267 -10.05 -21.07 3.94
C ALA A 267 -8.56 -20.95 4.25
N SER A 268 -8.22 -20.34 5.39
CA SER A 268 -6.83 -20.16 5.83
C SER A 268 -5.95 -19.41 4.82
N SER A 269 -6.54 -18.51 4.04
CA SER A 269 -5.82 -17.68 3.07
C SER A 269 -5.03 -16.54 3.72
N TYR A 270 -5.57 -15.97 4.80
CA TYR A 270 -5.02 -14.83 5.53
C TYR A 270 -4.62 -13.68 4.60
N PRO A 271 -5.60 -12.97 3.99
CA PRO A 271 -5.32 -11.90 3.05
C PRO A 271 -4.55 -10.79 3.75
N TYR A 272 -3.35 -10.51 3.26
CA TYR A 272 -2.40 -9.58 3.91
C TYR A 272 -2.52 -8.17 3.37
N TYR A 273 -2.59 -8.07 2.04
CA TYR A 273 -2.57 -6.82 1.31
C TYR A 273 -3.59 -6.85 0.18
N VAL A 274 -4.12 -5.68 -0.16
CA VAL A 274 -5.06 -5.47 -1.26
C VAL A 274 -4.56 -4.35 -2.15
N SER A 275 -4.70 -4.56 -3.46
CA SER A 275 -4.57 -3.54 -4.48
C SER A 275 -5.80 -3.59 -5.38
N ALA A 276 -6.00 -2.55 -6.18
CA ALA A 276 -7.17 -2.44 -7.03
C ALA A 276 -6.83 -1.79 -8.36
N GLY A 277 -7.45 -2.27 -9.43
CA GLY A 277 -7.24 -1.77 -10.78
C GLY A 277 -7.94 -2.67 -11.79
N ASP A 278 -8.19 -2.15 -12.99
CA ASP A 278 -8.73 -2.94 -14.09
C ASP A 278 -7.65 -3.89 -14.65
N VAL A 279 -7.50 -5.03 -13.98
CA VAL A 279 -6.55 -6.08 -14.40
C VAL A 279 -7.11 -6.90 -15.56
N ASN A 280 -8.37 -6.65 -15.91
CA ASN A 280 -9.13 -7.44 -16.82
C ASN A 280 -9.52 -6.74 -18.16
N GLY A 281 -9.21 -5.47 -18.28
CA GLY A 281 -9.45 -4.65 -19.46
C GLY A 281 -10.93 -4.41 -19.76
N ASP A 282 -11.83 -4.64 -18.80
CA ASP A 282 -13.27 -4.42 -18.96
C ASP A 282 -13.74 -3.04 -18.47
N SER A 283 -12.80 -2.19 -18.07
CA SER A 283 -13.01 -0.86 -17.49
C SER A 283 -13.64 -0.84 -16.11
N TYR A 284 -13.71 -2.00 -15.42
CA TYR A 284 -14.12 -2.07 -14.03
C TYR A 284 -12.92 -2.33 -13.11
N THR A 285 -12.86 -1.58 -12.01
CA THR A 285 -11.79 -1.75 -11.02
C THR A 285 -11.95 -3.09 -10.31
N ASP A 286 -11.03 -4.03 -10.57
CA ASP A 286 -10.96 -5.32 -9.89
C ASP A 286 -10.18 -5.22 -8.57
N ILE A 287 -10.30 -6.25 -7.73
CA ILE A 287 -9.51 -6.38 -6.50
C ILE A 287 -8.47 -7.48 -6.66
N VAL A 288 -7.22 -7.17 -6.31
CA VAL A 288 -6.12 -8.13 -6.24
C VAL A 288 -5.65 -8.26 -4.80
N VAL A 289 -5.49 -9.50 -4.33
CA VAL A 289 -5.21 -9.82 -2.93
C VAL A 289 -3.99 -10.71 -2.82
N ALA A 290 -3.08 -10.38 -1.91
CA ALA A 290 -1.99 -11.27 -1.50
C ALA A 290 -2.48 -12.19 -0.36
N ASN A 291 -2.62 -13.49 -0.63
CA ASN A 291 -3.07 -14.49 0.34
C ASN A 291 -1.85 -15.17 0.99
N TYR A 292 -1.38 -14.59 2.10
CA TYR A 292 -0.10 -14.90 2.72
C TYR A 292 0.11 -16.40 3.00
N TRP A 293 -0.84 -17.07 3.65
CA TRP A 293 -0.67 -18.50 4.00
C TRP A 293 -1.09 -19.47 2.89
N ALA A 294 -1.75 -18.98 1.83
CA ALA A 294 -2.18 -19.82 0.71
C ALA A 294 -1.21 -19.78 -0.49
N ASP A 295 -0.08 -19.07 -0.38
CA ASP A 295 0.97 -19.04 -1.41
C ASP A 295 0.42 -18.68 -2.81
N ASN A 296 -0.51 -17.73 -2.84
CA ASN A 296 -1.09 -17.22 -4.06
C ASN A 296 -1.48 -15.75 -3.96
N VAL A 297 -1.57 -15.11 -5.12
CA VAL A 297 -2.42 -13.94 -5.28
C VAL A 297 -3.77 -14.38 -5.79
N GLY A 298 -4.83 -13.69 -5.43
CA GLY A 298 -6.11 -13.92 -6.07
C GLY A 298 -6.83 -12.65 -6.45
N VAL A 299 -7.56 -12.76 -7.55
CA VAL A 299 -8.23 -11.67 -8.25
C VAL A 299 -9.74 -11.87 -8.11
N LEU A 300 -10.42 -10.85 -7.60
CA LEU A 300 -11.88 -10.77 -7.57
C LEU A 300 -12.30 -9.81 -8.68
N LEU A 301 -12.92 -10.36 -9.72
CA LEU A 301 -13.38 -9.56 -10.87
C LEU A 301 -14.65 -8.80 -10.52
N ASN A 302 -14.67 -7.51 -10.84
CA ASN A 302 -15.79 -6.64 -10.61
C ASN A 302 -16.88 -6.86 -11.66
N MET A 303 -18.14 -6.83 -11.24
CA MET A 303 -19.31 -6.97 -12.11
C MET A 303 -19.89 -5.61 -12.55
N GLY A 304 -19.16 -4.52 -12.30
CA GLY A 304 -19.45 -3.17 -12.77
C GLY A 304 -20.39 -2.34 -11.87
N ASN A 305 -20.67 -2.82 -10.67
CA ASN A 305 -21.59 -2.16 -9.72
C ASN A 305 -21.12 -2.27 -8.26
N GLY A 306 -19.81 -2.51 -8.04
CA GLY A 306 -19.25 -2.74 -6.71
C GLY A 306 -19.51 -4.13 -6.14
N THR A 307 -20.04 -5.05 -6.95
CA THR A 307 -20.12 -6.48 -6.60
C THR A 307 -19.07 -7.29 -7.34
N PHE A 308 -18.54 -8.33 -6.68
CA PHE A 308 -17.41 -9.09 -7.19
C PHE A 308 -17.73 -10.58 -7.36
N ALA A 309 -17.14 -11.19 -8.39
CA ALA A 309 -17.16 -12.63 -8.59
C ALA A 309 -16.30 -13.36 -7.53
N ALA A 310 -16.44 -14.69 -7.47
CA ALA A 310 -15.56 -15.52 -6.66
C ALA A 310 -14.10 -15.37 -7.11
N GLN A 311 -13.18 -15.40 -6.14
CA GLN A 311 -11.76 -15.19 -6.40
C GLN A 311 -11.18 -16.26 -7.34
N VAL A 312 -10.38 -15.83 -8.32
CA VAL A 312 -9.50 -16.67 -9.13
C VAL A 312 -8.08 -16.52 -8.61
N THR A 313 -7.40 -17.63 -8.31
CA THR A 313 -6.06 -17.61 -7.69
C THR A 313 -4.94 -17.99 -8.65
N TYR A 314 -3.76 -17.40 -8.43
CA TYR A 314 -2.53 -17.62 -9.18
C TYR A 314 -1.40 -17.89 -8.18
N SER A 315 -0.77 -19.05 -8.28
CA SER A 315 0.27 -19.46 -7.33
C SER A 315 1.51 -18.58 -7.43
N THR A 316 2.03 -18.18 -6.28
CA THR A 316 3.30 -17.45 -6.13
C THR A 316 4.47 -18.40 -5.79
N GLY A 317 4.27 -19.71 -5.93
CA GLY A 317 5.23 -20.75 -5.57
C GLY A 317 5.09 -21.23 -4.13
N ALA A 318 5.48 -22.48 -3.85
CA ALA A 318 5.33 -23.09 -2.53
C ALA A 318 6.15 -22.34 -1.46
N SER A 319 5.53 -22.08 -0.31
CA SER A 319 6.12 -21.35 0.82
C SER A 319 6.67 -19.98 0.41
N SER A 320 5.99 -19.31 -0.52
CA SER A 320 6.35 -17.98 -0.99
C SER A 320 5.91 -16.89 -0.03
N GLU A 321 4.81 -17.12 0.68
CA GLU A 321 4.24 -16.19 1.66
C GLU A 321 4.07 -14.76 1.08
N PRO A 322 3.19 -14.57 0.09
CA PRO A 322 3.02 -13.26 -0.56
C PRO A 322 2.48 -12.25 0.45
N TYR A 323 3.27 -11.22 0.71
CA TYR A 323 3.01 -10.24 1.77
C TYR A 323 2.38 -8.96 1.23
N SER A 324 2.68 -8.61 -0.01
CA SER A 324 2.20 -7.40 -0.67
C SER A 324 1.89 -7.65 -2.13
N VAL A 325 1.01 -6.80 -2.68
CA VAL A 325 0.68 -6.81 -4.09
C VAL A 325 0.47 -5.38 -4.58
N SER A 326 0.92 -5.10 -5.79
CA SER A 326 0.66 -3.86 -6.54
C SER A 326 0.25 -4.20 -7.97
N VAL A 327 -0.51 -3.32 -8.61
CA VAL A 327 -0.92 -3.45 -10.01
C VAL A 327 -0.44 -2.25 -10.82
N ALA A 328 0.25 -2.53 -11.92
CA ALA A 328 0.84 -1.51 -12.79
C ALA A 328 1.17 -2.11 -14.16
N ASP A 329 1.12 -1.30 -15.22
CA ASP A 329 1.63 -1.69 -16.54
C ASP A 329 3.16 -1.55 -16.56
N VAL A 330 3.88 -2.65 -16.30
CA VAL A 330 5.36 -2.64 -16.21
C VAL A 330 6.04 -3.06 -17.51
N ASN A 331 5.28 -3.44 -18.52
CA ASN A 331 5.80 -3.79 -19.84
C ASN A 331 5.37 -2.80 -20.94
N ALA A 332 4.61 -1.77 -20.59
CA ALA A 332 4.06 -0.72 -21.45
C ALA A 332 3.14 -1.27 -22.56
N ASP A 333 2.38 -2.34 -22.28
CA ASP A 333 1.43 -2.94 -23.23
C ASP A 333 -0.01 -2.41 -23.09
N GLY A 334 -0.24 -1.50 -22.14
CA GLY A 334 -1.52 -0.89 -21.83
C GLY A 334 -2.38 -1.69 -20.86
N LYS A 335 -1.86 -2.75 -20.24
CA LYS A 335 -2.59 -3.60 -19.29
C LYS A 335 -1.88 -3.65 -17.96
N LEU A 336 -2.67 -3.75 -16.88
CA LEU A 336 -2.10 -3.90 -15.55
C LEU A 336 -1.54 -5.31 -15.36
N ASP A 337 -0.29 -5.37 -14.94
CA ASP A 337 0.39 -6.56 -14.44
C ASP A 337 0.26 -6.64 -12.91
N ILE A 338 0.54 -7.82 -12.34
CA ILE A 338 0.54 -8.01 -10.88
C ILE A 338 1.97 -8.18 -10.38
N ILE A 339 2.37 -7.32 -9.44
CA ILE A 339 3.69 -7.32 -8.79
C ILE A 339 3.53 -7.76 -7.34
N VAL A 340 4.30 -8.73 -6.89
CA VAL A 340 4.11 -9.41 -5.60
C VAL A 340 5.42 -9.47 -4.81
N GLY A 341 5.40 -9.06 -3.54
CA GLY A 341 6.49 -9.32 -2.61
C GLY A 341 6.34 -10.69 -1.95
N ASN A 342 7.21 -11.66 -2.29
CA ASN A 342 7.19 -13.01 -1.71
C ASN A 342 8.13 -13.08 -0.51
N TYR A 343 7.58 -12.89 0.69
CA TYR A 343 8.36 -12.67 1.92
C TYR A 343 9.31 -13.83 2.25
N ASN A 344 8.85 -15.07 2.14
CA ASN A 344 9.69 -16.21 2.53
C ASN A 344 10.59 -16.70 1.39
N ALA A 345 10.23 -16.40 0.13
CA ALA A 345 11.03 -16.76 -1.04
C ALA A 345 12.08 -15.69 -1.43
N ASP A 346 12.18 -14.59 -0.69
CA ASP A 346 13.17 -13.52 -0.87
C ASP A 346 13.24 -12.98 -2.32
N ASN A 347 12.07 -12.80 -2.93
CA ASN A 347 11.95 -12.31 -4.30
C ASN A 347 10.68 -11.48 -4.54
N ILE A 348 10.72 -10.71 -5.64
CA ILE A 348 9.55 -10.13 -6.27
C ILE A 348 9.05 -11.06 -7.36
N GLY A 349 7.77 -11.39 -7.37
CA GLY A 349 7.08 -12.04 -8.46
C GLY A 349 6.36 -11.04 -9.36
N VAL A 350 6.47 -11.21 -10.68
CA VAL A 350 5.78 -10.39 -11.68
C VAL A 350 4.94 -11.29 -12.57
N PHE A 351 3.63 -11.12 -12.52
CA PHE A 351 2.67 -11.77 -13.41
C PHE A 351 2.31 -10.81 -14.53
N LEU A 352 2.90 -11.01 -15.71
CA LEU A 352 2.54 -10.22 -16.88
C LEU A 352 1.15 -10.62 -17.40
N SER A 353 0.30 -9.65 -17.72
CA SER A 353 -1.03 -9.92 -18.26
C SER A 353 -0.93 -10.55 -19.66
N ASN A 354 -1.49 -11.74 -19.87
CA ASN A 354 -1.58 -12.31 -21.22
C ASN A 354 -2.79 -11.76 -21.95
N CYS A 355 -2.66 -11.53 -23.26
CA CYS A 355 -3.78 -11.23 -24.13
C CYS A 355 -4.85 -12.34 -24.05
N GLY A 356 -6.07 -11.95 -23.67
CA GLY A 356 -7.30 -12.72 -23.81
C GLY A 356 -8.45 -11.76 -24.01
#